data_AF-A0A7S2MDT8-F1
#
_entry.id   AF-A0A7S2MDT8-F1
#
_cell.length_a   1.000
_cell.length_b   1.000
_cell.length_c   1.000
_cell.angle_alpha   90.00
_cell.angle_beta   90.00
_cell.angle_gamma   90.00
#
_symmetry.space_group_name_H-M   'P 1'
#
loop_
_entity.id
_entity.type
_entity.pdbx_description
1 polymer ?
#
loop_
_entity_poly.entity_id
_entity_poly.type
_entity_poly.pdbx_seq_one_letter_code
_entity_poly.pdbx_strand_id
1 'polypeptide(L)'
;RFLEGTSTSADLNTAGVVIHQFDNWNDPEQKWLPCPTTAWCSNFSDRWSTSLVNHASPTIGSSGQKKLNLYNDLIPGFILAPSGNELECGYPGDGGTSLRICDAAGKVQGCIGGCY
;
A
#
# COMPACT_ATOMS: atom_id res chain seq x y z
N ARG A 1 15.45 -5.43 -9.37
CA ARG A 1 15.59 -5.49 -7.89
C ARG A 1 15.92 -4.09 -7.40
N PHE A 2 15.28 -3.61 -6.35
CA PHE A 2 15.54 -2.29 -5.77
C PHE A 2 16.62 -2.43 -4.70
N LEU A 3 17.88 -2.50 -5.16
CA LEU A 3 19.05 -2.85 -4.34
C LEU A 3 19.44 -1.76 -3.34
N GLU A 4 19.07 -0.51 -3.64
CA GLU A 4 19.41 0.67 -2.83
C GLU A 4 18.31 1.05 -1.84
N GLY A 5 17.11 0.46 -1.97
CA GLY A 5 15.99 0.75 -1.07
C GLY A 5 16.21 0.16 0.31
N THR A 6 16.06 0.94 1.38
CA THR A 6 16.26 0.54 2.78
C THR A 6 14.91 0.44 3.52
N SER A 7 14.69 -0.63 4.28
CA SER A 7 13.36 -0.93 4.88
C SER A 7 13.02 -0.12 6.13
N THR A 8 13.95 0.70 6.63
CA THR A 8 13.83 1.40 7.93
C THR A 8 13.59 2.89 7.78
N SER A 9 13.51 3.42 6.56
CA SER A 9 13.36 4.85 6.31
C SER A 9 11.89 5.21 6.07
N ALA A 10 11.41 6.26 6.73
CA ALA A 10 10.14 6.91 6.39
C ALA A 10 10.24 7.74 5.10
N ASP A 11 11.46 7.98 4.59
CA ASP A 11 11.69 8.66 3.33
C ASP A 11 11.50 7.70 2.15
N LEU A 12 10.39 7.89 1.43
CA LEU A 12 10.04 7.07 0.27
C LEU A 12 11.07 7.14 -0.87
N ASN A 13 11.92 8.18 -0.94
CA ASN A 13 12.97 8.28 -1.95
C ASN A 13 14.08 7.23 -1.74
N THR A 14 14.23 6.74 -0.51
CA THR A 14 15.25 5.78 -0.11
C THR A 14 14.65 4.46 0.36
N ALA A 15 13.33 4.36 0.48
CA ALA A 15 12.66 3.18 1.03
C ALA A 15 12.64 1.98 0.06
N GLY A 16 12.72 2.22 -1.24
CA GLY A 16 12.55 1.23 -2.31
C GLY A 16 11.46 1.66 -3.28
N VAL A 17 10.60 0.71 -3.68
CA VAL A 17 9.46 1.00 -4.56
C VAL A 17 8.15 0.64 -3.89
N VAL A 18 7.24 1.59 -3.89
CA VAL A 18 5.87 1.44 -3.39
C VAL A 18 4.96 1.09 -4.56
N ILE A 19 4.24 -0.02 -4.43
CA ILE A 19 3.38 -0.57 -5.46
C ILE A 19 1.97 -0.69 -4.89
N HIS A 20 0.99 -0.10 -5.58
CA HIS A 20 -0.41 -0.50 -5.39
C HIS A 20 -0.75 -1.51 -6.47
N GLN A 21 -1.29 -2.67 -6.07
CA GLN A 21 -1.87 -3.63 -7.00
C GLN A 21 -3.37 -3.50 -6.97
N PHE A 22 -3.98 -3.54 -8.15
CA PHE A 22 -5.43 -3.61 -8.23
C PHE A 22 -5.93 -4.96 -7.70
N ASP A 23 -7.20 -4.99 -7.35
CA ASP A 23 -7.93 -6.19 -6.98
C ASP A 23 -9.39 -6.11 -7.48
N ASN A 24 -10.23 -7.02 -6.96
CA ASN A 24 -11.66 -7.09 -7.27
C ASN A 24 -12.50 -6.07 -6.51
N TRP A 25 -11.89 -5.29 -5.62
CA TRP A 25 -12.55 -4.26 -4.81
C TRP A 25 -12.34 -2.85 -5.39
N ASN A 26 -11.41 -2.66 -6.32
CA ASN A 26 -11.34 -1.43 -7.12
C ASN A 26 -12.49 -1.34 -8.13
N ASP A 27 -12.82 -0.11 -8.53
CA ASP A 27 -13.74 0.15 -9.64
C ASP A 27 -13.30 -0.63 -10.90
N PRO A 28 -14.17 -1.42 -11.55
CA PRO A 28 -13.77 -2.27 -12.66
C PRO A 28 -13.36 -1.48 -13.92
N GLU A 29 -13.90 -0.29 -14.13
CA GLU A 29 -13.64 0.56 -15.29
C GLU A 29 -12.52 1.57 -15.02
N GLN A 30 -12.46 2.08 -13.79
CA GLN A 30 -11.56 3.16 -13.37
C GLN A 30 -10.75 2.74 -12.15
N LYS A 31 -10.03 1.61 -12.25
CA LYS A 31 -9.26 0.99 -11.15
C LYS A 31 -8.27 1.91 -10.42
N TRP A 32 -7.84 3.00 -11.07
CA TRP A 32 -6.92 4.01 -10.53
C TRP A 32 -7.61 5.12 -9.72
N LEU A 33 -8.95 5.11 -9.63
CA LEU A 33 -9.68 6.05 -8.78
C LEU A 33 -9.92 5.46 -7.39
N PRO A 34 -10.03 6.33 -6.37
CA PRO A 34 -10.44 5.90 -5.04
C PRO A 34 -11.74 5.10 -5.06
N CYS A 35 -11.92 4.27 -4.03
CA CYS A 35 -13.14 3.48 -3.87
C CYS A 35 -14.40 4.37 -3.95
N PRO A 36 -15.41 4.01 -4.77
CA PRO A 36 -16.64 4.78 -4.90
C PRO A 36 -17.34 5.01 -3.55
N THR A 37 -17.96 6.18 -3.37
CA THR A 37 -18.65 6.54 -2.12
C THR A 37 -19.82 5.61 -1.77
N THR A 38 -20.34 4.86 -2.74
CA THR A 38 -21.42 3.88 -2.57
C THR A 38 -20.93 2.49 -2.17
N ALA A 39 -19.62 2.24 -2.17
CA ALA A 39 -19.04 0.96 -1.81
C ALA A 39 -18.59 0.92 -0.34
N TRP A 40 -18.46 -0.29 0.22
CA TRP A 40 -18.06 -0.50 1.61
C TRP A 40 -16.65 0.04 1.92
N CYS A 41 -15.77 0.09 0.91
CA CYS A 41 -14.41 0.60 1.03
C CYS A 41 -14.30 2.14 0.99
N SER A 42 -15.43 2.86 0.86
CA SER A 42 -15.45 4.33 0.81
C SER A 42 -14.82 4.98 2.05
N ASN A 43 -14.90 4.33 3.22
CA ASN A 43 -14.24 4.76 4.46
C ASN A 43 -12.70 4.78 4.37
N PHE A 44 -12.13 4.20 3.32
CA PHE A 44 -10.69 4.13 3.05
C PHE A 44 -10.33 4.84 1.74
N SER A 45 -11.26 5.58 1.13
CA SER A 45 -11.06 6.28 -0.15
C SER A 45 -10.01 7.41 -0.08
N ASP A 46 -9.56 7.78 1.12
CA ASP A 46 -8.47 8.73 1.35
C ASP A 46 -7.07 8.14 1.17
N ARG A 47 -6.95 6.80 1.01
CA ARG A 47 -5.66 6.11 0.94
C ARG A 47 -5.69 4.89 0.01
N TRP A 48 -4.50 4.44 -0.37
CA TRP A 48 -4.29 3.22 -1.16
C TRP A 48 -3.53 2.18 -0.36
N SER A 49 -3.97 0.93 -0.40
CA SER A 49 -3.19 -0.20 0.13
C SER A 49 -1.94 -0.39 -0.73
N THR A 50 -0.76 -0.50 -0.14
CA THR A 50 0.47 -0.62 -0.92
C THR A 50 1.42 -1.63 -0.33
N SER A 51 2.28 -2.19 -1.20
CA SER A 51 3.40 -3.03 -0.82
C SER A 51 4.70 -2.26 -1.06
N LEU A 52 5.54 -2.15 -0.03
CA LEU A 52 6.91 -1.66 -0.16
C LEU A 52 7.84 -2.82 -0.54
N VAL A 53 8.51 -2.69 -1.68
CA VAL A 53 9.49 -3.66 -2.17
C VAL A 53 10.89 -3.04 -2.14
N ASN A 54 11.82 -3.69 -1.47
CA ASN A 54 13.20 -3.24 -1.34
C ASN A 54 14.20 -4.41 -1.17
N HIS A 55 15.46 -4.11 -0.84
CA HIS A 55 16.50 -5.13 -0.72
C HIS A 55 16.20 -6.17 0.39
N ALA A 56 15.44 -5.78 1.41
CA ALA A 56 15.07 -6.64 2.54
C ALA A 56 13.84 -7.50 2.24
N SER A 57 13.15 -7.30 1.12
CA SER A 57 12.00 -8.12 0.75
C SER A 57 12.39 -9.59 0.56
N PRO A 58 11.68 -10.54 1.21
CA PRO A 58 11.86 -11.98 1.00
C PRO A 58 11.99 -12.35 -0.47
N THR A 59 12.98 -13.20 -0.75
CA THR A 59 13.32 -13.62 -2.11
C THR A 59 12.67 -14.95 -2.49
N ILE A 60 12.14 -15.63 -1.49
CA ILE A 60 11.48 -16.93 -1.58
C ILE A 60 10.26 -16.85 -0.67
N GLY A 61 9.07 -17.07 -1.24
CA GLY A 61 7.83 -17.13 -0.47
C GLY A 61 7.76 -18.39 0.40
N SER A 62 6.77 -18.48 1.28
CA SER A 62 6.54 -19.64 2.15
C SER A 62 6.40 -20.98 1.39
N SER A 63 6.07 -20.95 0.10
CA SER A 63 5.98 -22.10 -0.80
C SER A 63 7.28 -22.45 -1.54
N GLY A 64 8.41 -21.78 -1.26
CA GLY A 64 9.69 -22.04 -1.93
C GLY A 64 9.84 -21.37 -3.30
N GLN A 65 8.85 -20.63 -3.78
CA GLN A 65 8.93 -19.93 -5.07
C GLN A 65 9.60 -18.56 -4.94
N LYS A 66 10.40 -18.18 -5.95
CA LYS A 66 10.90 -16.80 -6.09
C LYS A 66 9.71 -15.88 -6.34
N LYS A 67 9.32 -15.11 -5.33
CA LYS A 67 8.18 -14.19 -5.43
C LYS A 67 8.62 -12.81 -4.94
N LEU A 68 8.23 -11.77 -5.68
CA LEU A 68 8.03 -10.45 -5.08
C LEU A 68 6.84 -10.57 -4.13
N ASN A 69 6.87 -9.92 -2.97
CA ASN A 69 5.76 -9.94 -2.00
C ASN A 69 4.59 -9.08 -2.48
N LEU A 70 4.04 -9.48 -3.62
CA LEU A 70 2.85 -8.97 -4.25
C LEU A 70 1.74 -10.00 -4.05
N TYR A 71 0.51 -9.51 -3.93
CA TYR A 71 -0.67 -10.33 -3.73
C TYR A 71 -0.81 -11.35 -4.89
N ASN A 72 -0.68 -10.88 -6.12
CA ASN A 72 -0.87 -11.65 -7.34
C ASN A 72 0.20 -11.26 -8.40
N ASP A 73 0.61 -12.16 -9.29
CA ASP A 73 1.58 -11.92 -10.37
C ASP A 73 0.92 -11.57 -11.72
N LEU A 74 -0.40 -11.68 -11.83
CA LEU A 74 -1.20 -11.42 -13.02
C LEU A 74 -1.98 -10.11 -12.95
N ILE A 75 -2.28 -9.61 -11.75
CA ILE A 75 -3.11 -8.42 -11.59
C ILE A 75 -2.22 -7.16 -11.67
N PRO A 76 -2.51 -6.23 -12.61
CA PRO A 76 -1.71 -5.02 -12.78
C PRO A 76 -1.91 -4.03 -11.63
N GLY A 77 -1.19 -2.92 -11.69
CA GLY A 77 -1.25 -1.86 -10.70
C GLY A 77 -0.42 -0.67 -11.15
N PHE A 78 -0.05 0.19 -10.21
CA PHE A 78 0.81 1.33 -10.47
C PHE A 78 1.94 1.45 -9.43
N ILE A 79 3.05 2.02 -9.89
CA ILE A 79 4.16 2.43 -9.04
C ILE A 79 3.90 3.87 -8.61
N LEU A 80 3.98 4.13 -7.31
CA LEU A 80 3.78 5.47 -6.76
C LEU A 80 5.08 6.27 -6.81
N ALA A 81 4.97 7.55 -7.22
CA ALA A 81 6.10 8.47 -7.23
C ALA A 81 6.45 8.90 -5.80
N PRO A 82 7.67 8.66 -5.29
CA PRO A 82 8.03 8.98 -3.91
C PRO A 82 7.74 10.42 -3.50
N SER A 83 8.00 11.38 -4.38
CA SER A 83 7.86 12.82 -4.11
C SER A 83 6.42 13.31 -3.98
N GLY A 84 5.44 12.50 -4.38
CA GLY A 84 4.02 12.87 -4.37
C GLY A 84 3.19 12.05 -3.40
N ASN A 85 3.83 11.25 -2.55
CA ASN A 85 3.15 10.31 -1.67
C ASN A 85 3.73 10.36 -0.27
N GLU A 86 2.90 10.00 0.71
CA GLU A 86 3.28 9.82 2.10
C GLU A 86 2.94 8.39 2.50
N LEU A 87 3.84 7.76 3.27
CA LEU A 87 3.55 6.47 3.89
C LEU A 87 2.95 6.74 5.27
N GLU A 88 1.67 6.45 5.40
CA GLU A 88 0.99 6.53 6.69
C GLU A 88 1.57 5.45 7.63
N CYS A 89 1.32 4.18 7.30
CA CYS A 89 1.48 3.06 8.23
C CYS A 89 1.88 1.77 7.52
N GLY A 90 2.91 1.10 8.04
CA GLY A 90 3.32 -0.23 7.60
C GLY A 90 2.77 -1.32 8.52
N TYR A 91 2.21 -2.39 7.94
CA TYR A 91 1.77 -3.57 8.68
C TYR A 91 2.27 -4.85 8.01
N PRO A 92 2.77 -5.86 8.76
CA PRO A 92 3.26 -7.12 8.20
C PRO A 92 2.10 -8.08 7.88
N GLY A 93 1.04 -7.59 7.23
CA GLY A 93 -0.15 -8.38 6.91
C GLY A 93 -1.28 -7.56 6.29
N ASP A 94 -2.18 -8.24 5.59
CA ASP A 94 -3.35 -7.64 4.96
C ASP A 94 -4.39 -7.21 6.01
N GLY A 95 -5.15 -6.15 5.71
CA GLY A 95 -6.26 -5.65 6.52
C GLY A 95 -5.90 -5.05 7.89
N GLY A 96 -4.62 -5.07 8.30
CA GLY A 96 -4.18 -4.64 9.63
C GLY A 96 -4.44 -3.16 9.98
N THR A 97 -4.71 -2.34 8.96
CA THR A 97 -4.99 -0.91 9.08
C THR A 97 -6.49 -0.57 9.00
N SER A 98 -7.35 -1.55 8.67
CA SER A 98 -8.77 -1.32 8.35
C SER A 98 -9.62 -0.82 9.53
N LEU A 99 -9.25 -1.16 10.77
CA LEU A 99 -9.96 -0.69 11.97
C LEU A 99 -9.42 0.63 12.54
N ARG A 100 -8.33 1.15 11.96
CA ARG A 100 -7.59 2.32 12.46
C ARG A 100 -7.93 3.54 11.60
N ILE A 101 -9.15 4.04 11.79
CA ILE A 101 -9.72 5.14 11.01
C ILE A 101 -9.53 6.48 11.74
N CYS A 102 -9.24 7.52 10.98
CA CYS A 102 -9.33 8.91 11.45
C CYS A 102 -10.65 9.48 10.99
N ASP A 103 -11.41 10.10 11.89
CA ASP A 103 -12.73 10.68 11.58
C ASP A 103 -12.68 12.20 11.79
N ALA A 104 -12.65 13.06 10.77
CA ALA A 104 -12.70 12.82 9.32
C ALA A 104 -11.39 12.26 8.72
N ALA A 105 -11.54 11.44 7.67
CA ALA A 105 -10.47 10.75 6.96
C ALA A 105 -9.32 11.69 6.54
N GLY A 106 -8.10 11.37 6.97
CA GLY A 106 -6.87 12.13 6.64
C GLY A 106 -6.78 13.56 7.17
N LYS A 107 -7.65 13.99 8.10
CA LYS A 107 -7.75 15.41 8.52
C LYS A 107 -7.66 15.67 10.02
N VAL A 108 -7.46 14.63 10.84
CA VAL A 108 -7.38 14.79 12.29
C VAL A 108 -5.93 14.98 12.72
N GLN A 109 -5.63 16.14 13.33
CA GLN A 109 -4.29 16.43 13.85
C GLN A 109 -3.88 15.39 14.89
N GLY A 110 -2.77 14.68 14.63
CA GLY A 110 -2.27 13.62 15.52
C GLY A 110 -2.90 12.24 15.29
N CYS A 111 -3.76 12.07 14.28
CA CYS A 111 -4.27 10.78 13.86
C CYS A 111 -3.69 10.43 12.48
N ILE A 112 -2.97 9.31 12.40
CA ILE A 112 -2.37 8.79 11.17
C ILE A 112 -3.18 7.56 10.77
N GLY A 113 -3.83 7.61 9.61
CA GLY A 113 -4.76 6.58 9.17
C GLY A 113 -4.07 5.23 9.00
N GLY A 114 -4.44 4.23 9.81
CA GLY A 114 -3.82 2.91 9.77
C GLY A 114 -2.78 2.61 10.86
N CYS A 115 -2.38 3.58 11.71
CA CYS A 115 -1.23 3.41 12.64
C CYS A 115 -1.65 3.28 14.08
N TYR A 116 -2.72 3.99 14.46
CA TYR A 116 -3.29 4.01 15.79
C TYR A 116 -4.75 3.62 15.74
#